data_AF-A0A2K6TKB2-F1
#
_entry.id   AF-A0A2K6TKB2-F1
#
_cell.length_a   1.000
_cell.length_b   1.000
_cell.length_c   1.000
_cell.angle_alpha   90.00
_cell.angle_beta   90.00
_cell.angle_gamma   90.00
#
_symmetry.space_group_name_H-M   'P 1'
#
loop_
_entity.id
_entity.type
_entity.pdbx_description
1 polymer ?
#
loop_
_entity_poly.entity_id
_entity_poly.type
_entity_poly.pdbx_seq_one_letter_code
_entity_poly.pdbx_strand_id
1 'polypeptide(L)'
;MSGSTPFKMRLVHLDLKGAPPKVSYLSEIFPLFRALGANGLLIEYEDMFPYEGPLRLLRAKYAYSPSEIKEILHLAGLNELEVIPLVQTFGHMEFVLKHAAFAHLREVGPFPCTLNPHEAESLALVGAMIDQVLELHPGAQRLHVGCDEVYYLGEGEASRRWLQQEHNSTEKLCLSHMRAVASHVRARRPGVTPLVWDDMLRDLPEDQLAASGVPQLVEPVLWDYTADLDVRGKVLLMQKYRRCGFLRLWAASAFKGATGPSQALPPMEHHLRNHAQWLQVAGSGPTDSLQGIILTGWQRYDHFSVLCELLPAGVPSLAACLQLLLRGGFDEDVKAKMENLLGISGLEITDPVRPSPSPSPRSSPLPWGQLFSAGLSAGRGPALSLAEASLRLSHKSASICAHGTPVMWICPGTGSSSTRSWSSTSSLQRSASWRSGAPSCRSWRPPCSWLSTRTPWRSGWRRMYTPACSSCKLCYRTSARRPPPSPHPLALGGMLLRTPEGRARACTRGQLSAWAKGAHVGIMPSGPAVSGPHAVPAGPGQLENTEGSSQGDP
;
A
#
# COMPACT_ATOMS: atom_id res chain seq x y z
N MET A 1 -33.21 15.60 -5.25
CA MET A 1 -32.10 16.01 -6.14
C MET A 1 -30.89 15.16 -5.78
N SER A 2 -30.29 14.43 -6.72
CA SER A 2 -29.08 13.64 -6.43
C SER A 2 -27.90 14.59 -6.30
N GLY A 3 -27.45 14.87 -5.06
CA GLY A 3 -26.23 15.64 -4.86
C GLY A 3 -25.06 14.93 -5.53
N SER A 4 -24.23 15.65 -6.28
CA SER A 4 -23.01 15.10 -6.85
C SER A 4 -22.09 14.65 -5.72
N THR A 5 -21.67 13.39 -5.75
CA THR A 5 -20.73 12.86 -4.75
C THR A 5 -19.43 13.69 -4.77
N PRO A 6 -18.80 13.97 -3.62
CA PRO A 6 -17.60 14.81 -3.57
C PRO A 6 -16.36 14.11 -4.18
N PHE A 7 -16.44 12.81 -4.46
CA PHE A 7 -15.33 12.01 -4.98
C PHE A 7 -15.57 11.65 -6.46
N LYS A 8 -14.80 12.27 -7.36
CA LYS A 8 -14.87 12.00 -8.82
C LYS A 8 -14.50 10.54 -9.11
N MET A 9 -13.39 10.07 -8.51
CA MET A 9 -12.98 8.65 -8.54
C MET A 9 -13.35 7.91 -7.24
N ARG A 10 -13.81 6.67 -7.38
CA ARG A 10 -14.12 5.71 -6.29
C ARG A 10 -13.48 4.38 -6.69
N LEU A 11 -12.30 4.13 -6.14
CA LEU A 11 -11.46 2.98 -6.49
C LEU A 11 -11.67 1.85 -5.49
N VAL A 12 -11.85 0.61 -5.97
CA VAL A 12 -11.81 -0.58 -5.10
C VAL A 12 -10.38 -1.09 -5.03
N HIS A 13 -9.81 -1.25 -3.83
CA HIS A 13 -8.52 -1.88 -3.68
C HIS A 13 -8.64 -3.41 -3.75
N LEU A 14 -7.87 -4.01 -4.64
CA LEU A 14 -7.61 -5.44 -4.69
C LEU A 14 -6.19 -5.68 -4.18
N ASP A 15 -6.10 -5.98 -2.89
CA ASP A 15 -4.91 -6.59 -2.30
C ASP A 15 -4.88 -8.08 -2.70
N LEU A 16 -3.97 -8.44 -3.60
CA LEU A 16 -3.87 -9.78 -4.17
C LEU A 16 -2.98 -10.73 -3.35
N LYS A 17 -2.41 -10.24 -2.25
CA LYS A 17 -1.45 -10.93 -1.39
C LYS A 17 -1.99 -12.26 -0.84
N GLY A 18 -1.28 -13.35 -1.13
CA GLY A 18 -1.53 -14.68 -0.54
C GLY A 18 -2.80 -15.40 -1.00
N ALA A 19 -3.90 -14.70 -1.25
CA ALA A 19 -5.19 -15.25 -1.71
C ALA A 19 -5.77 -14.48 -2.92
N PRO A 20 -5.05 -14.40 -4.06
CA PRO A 20 -5.53 -13.72 -5.25
C PRO A 20 -6.82 -14.38 -5.79
N PRO A 21 -7.85 -13.60 -6.18
CA PRO A 21 -9.03 -14.14 -6.85
C PRO A 21 -8.68 -14.71 -8.22
N LYS A 22 -9.41 -15.75 -8.66
CA LYS A 22 -9.28 -16.26 -10.04
C LYS A 22 -9.80 -15.24 -11.04
N VAL A 23 -9.21 -15.19 -12.24
CA VAL A 23 -9.70 -14.32 -13.34
C VAL A 23 -11.17 -14.55 -13.66
N SER A 24 -11.66 -15.80 -13.58
CA SER A 24 -13.09 -16.10 -13.72
C SER A 24 -13.96 -15.36 -12.69
N TYR A 25 -13.55 -15.35 -11.41
CA TYR A 25 -14.27 -14.61 -10.37
C TYR A 25 -14.16 -13.08 -10.57
N LEU A 26 -13.04 -12.59 -11.09
CA LEU A 26 -12.90 -11.17 -11.45
C LEU A 26 -13.85 -10.77 -12.58
N SER A 27 -14.10 -11.67 -13.55
CA SER A 27 -15.09 -11.44 -14.62
C SER A 27 -16.53 -11.35 -14.11
N GLU A 28 -16.85 -12.02 -13.00
CA GLU A 28 -18.15 -11.96 -12.33
C GLU A 28 -18.28 -10.70 -11.44
N ILE A 29 -17.21 -10.29 -10.75
CA ILE A 29 -17.27 -9.25 -9.72
C ILE A 29 -17.08 -7.81 -10.25
N PHE A 30 -16.37 -7.62 -11.37
CA PHE A 30 -16.18 -6.27 -11.95
C PHE A 30 -17.49 -5.61 -12.43
N PRO A 31 -18.43 -6.34 -13.06
CA PRO A 31 -19.77 -5.82 -13.32
C PRO A 31 -20.50 -5.37 -12.06
N LEU A 32 -20.36 -6.12 -10.95
CA LEU A 32 -20.96 -5.75 -9.67
C LEU A 32 -20.32 -4.48 -9.09
N PHE A 33 -18.98 -4.36 -9.12
CA PHE A 33 -18.30 -3.13 -8.66
C PHE A 33 -18.76 -1.90 -9.46
N ARG A 34 -18.89 -2.03 -10.78
CA ARG A 34 -19.40 -0.97 -11.65
C ARG A 34 -20.87 -0.63 -11.33
N ALA A 35 -21.73 -1.62 -11.15
CA ALA A 35 -23.13 -1.43 -10.76
C ALA A 35 -23.29 -0.77 -9.37
N LEU A 36 -22.37 -1.06 -8.44
CA LEU A 36 -22.27 -0.41 -7.14
C LEU A 36 -21.67 1.02 -7.22
N GLY A 37 -21.21 1.45 -8.40
CA GLY A 37 -20.75 2.80 -8.71
C GLY A 37 -19.25 3.06 -8.52
N ALA A 38 -18.43 2.01 -8.43
CA ALA A 38 -16.99 2.14 -8.64
C ALA A 38 -16.67 2.56 -10.08
N ASN A 39 -15.57 3.27 -10.27
CA ASN A 39 -15.05 3.65 -11.59
C ASN A 39 -13.53 3.42 -11.73
N GLY A 40 -12.97 2.60 -10.84
CA GLY A 40 -11.63 2.08 -11.00
C GLY A 40 -11.21 1.10 -9.90
N LEU A 41 -9.98 0.62 -10.06
CA LEU A 41 -9.33 -0.37 -9.21
C LEU A 41 -7.95 0.15 -8.82
N LEU A 42 -7.59 0.01 -7.54
CA LEU A 42 -6.19 -0.05 -7.12
C LEU A 42 -5.82 -1.53 -7.04
N ILE A 43 -4.72 -1.98 -7.65
CA ILE A 43 -4.33 -3.39 -7.65
C ILE A 43 -2.92 -3.56 -7.10
N GLU A 44 -2.80 -4.12 -5.89
CA GLU A 44 -1.51 -4.44 -5.27
C GLU A 44 -1.18 -5.91 -5.48
N TYR A 45 -0.06 -6.18 -6.16
CA TYR A 45 0.28 -7.53 -6.60
C TYR A 45 1.21 -8.32 -5.67
N GLU A 46 2.18 -7.67 -5.00
CA GLU A 46 3.36 -8.32 -4.38
C GLU A 46 3.90 -9.50 -5.22
N ASP A 47 3.93 -10.71 -4.66
CA ASP A 47 4.44 -11.94 -5.26
C ASP A 47 3.47 -12.61 -6.22
N MET A 48 2.28 -12.05 -6.45
CA MET A 48 1.31 -12.54 -7.45
C MET A 48 1.52 -11.94 -8.85
N PHE A 49 2.42 -10.96 -9.02
CA PHE A 49 2.79 -10.45 -10.33
C PHE A 49 3.71 -11.43 -11.09
N PRO A 50 3.56 -11.63 -12.41
CA PRO A 50 4.47 -12.43 -13.25
C PRO A 50 5.83 -11.75 -13.48
N TYR A 51 6.62 -11.53 -12.42
CA TYR A 51 8.00 -11.09 -12.57
C TYR A 51 8.84 -12.08 -13.40
N GLU A 52 9.69 -11.57 -14.28
CA GLU A 52 10.55 -12.35 -15.15
C GLU A 52 12.03 -11.95 -15.02
N GLY A 53 12.91 -12.76 -15.61
CA GLY A 53 14.35 -12.57 -15.54
C GLY A 53 14.89 -12.68 -14.10
N PRO A 54 15.78 -11.79 -13.64
CA PRO A 54 16.30 -11.80 -12.27
C PRO A 54 15.22 -11.72 -11.18
N LEU A 55 14.09 -11.07 -11.48
CA LEU A 55 12.98 -10.91 -10.54
C LEU A 55 12.05 -12.12 -10.48
N ARG A 56 12.23 -13.14 -11.33
CA ARG A 56 11.40 -14.35 -11.36
C ARG A 56 11.34 -15.07 -10.02
N LEU A 57 12.38 -14.96 -9.19
CA LEU A 57 12.43 -15.57 -7.85
C LEU A 57 11.39 -15.00 -6.88
N LEU A 58 10.87 -13.80 -7.15
CA LEU A 58 9.85 -13.13 -6.33
C LEU A 58 8.46 -13.77 -6.44
N ARG A 59 8.21 -14.60 -7.47
CA ARG A 59 6.88 -15.14 -7.76
C ARG A 59 6.44 -16.19 -6.77
N ALA A 60 5.22 -16.02 -6.27
CA ALA A 60 4.46 -17.09 -5.65
C ALA A 60 4.18 -18.21 -6.67
N LYS A 61 3.99 -19.44 -6.16
CA LYS A 61 3.71 -20.64 -6.96
C LYS A 61 2.48 -20.48 -7.88
N TYR A 62 1.50 -19.69 -7.45
CA TYR A 62 0.24 -19.44 -8.14
C TYR A 62 0.06 -17.96 -8.51
N ALA A 63 1.18 -17.25 -8.75
CA ALA A 63 1.16 -15.92 -9.35
C ALA A 63 0.46 -15.96 -10.73
N TYR A 64 -0.20 -14.86 -11.11
CA TYR A 64 -0.83 -14.74 -12.41
C TYR A 64 0.20 -14.87 -13.54
N SER A 65 -0.24 -15.32 -14.72
CA SER A 65 0.52 -15.24 -15.97
C SER A 65 0.37 -13.86 -16.64
N PRO A 66 1.28 -13.46 -17.56
CA PRO A 66 1.12 -12.23 -18.34
C PRO A 66 -0.17 -12.17 -19.17
N SER A 67 -0.71 -13.33 -19.59
CA SER A 67 -2.02 -13.45 -20.23
C SER A 67 -3.17 -13.15 -19.27
N GLU A 68 -3.11 -13.62 -18.03
CA GLU A 68 -4.12 -13.34 -17.01
C GLU A 68 -4.10 -11.87 -16.60
N ILE A 69 -2.93 -11.22 -16.49
CA ILE A 69 -2.87 -9.76 -16.27
C ILE A 69 -3.56 -9.01 -17.41
N LYS A 70 -3.31 -9.37 -18.67
CA LYS A 70 -3.98 -8.75 -19.83
C LYS A 70 -5.49 -8.96 -19.79
N GLU A 71 -5.96 -10.14 -19.40
CA GLU A 71 -7.39 -10.44 -19.27
C GLU A 71 -8.03 -9.64 -18.13
N ILE A 72 -7.37 -9.51 -16.97
CA ILE A 72 -7.83 -8.65 -15.87
C ILE A 72 -7.99 -7.19 -16.33
N LEU A 73 -7.03 -6.66 -17.09
CA LEU A 73 -7.12 -5.30 -17.65
C LEU A 73 -8.21 -5.18 -18.72
N HIS A 74 -8.44 -6.22 -19.53
CA HIS A 74 -9.53 -6.26 -20.50
C HIS A 74 -10.90 -6.23 -19.80
N LEU A 75 -11.10 -7.11 -18.82
CA LEU A 75 -12.32 -7.17 -18.00
C LEU A 75 -12.58 -5.86 -17.25
N ALA A 76 -11.54 -5.20 -16.71
CA ALA A 76 -11.67 -3.90 -16.08
C ALA A 76 -12.12 -2.82 -17.08
N GLY A 77 -11.52 -2.80 -18.28
CA GLY A 77 -11.89 -1.90 -19.36
C GLY A 77 -13.33 -2.09 -19.86
N LEU A 78 -13.79 -3.34 -20.00
CA LEU A 78 -15.19 -3.66 -20.35
C LEU A 78 -16.21 -3.13 -19.33
N ASN A 79 -15.79 -2.92 -18.08
CA ASN A 79 -16.63 -2.44 -16.98
C ASN A 79 -16.37 -0.96 -16.62
N GLU A 80 -15.67 -0.21 -17.48
CA GLU A 80 -15.30 1.20 -17.25
C GLU A 80 -14.55 1.43 -15.90
N LEU A 81 -13.70 0.49 -15.51
CA LEU A 81 -12.87 0.58 -14.31
C LEU A 81 -11.44 0.98 -14.71
N GLU A 82 -11.01 2.21 -14.38
CA GLU A 82 -9.61 2.62 -14.53
C GLU A 82 -8.71 1.80 -13.58
N VAL A 83 -7.63 1.19 -14.08
CA VAL A 83 -6.71 0.40 -13.25
C VAL A 83 -5.45 1.20 -12.89
N ILE A 84 -5.22 1.33 -11.59
CA ILE A 84 -3.98 1.84 -11.00
C ILE A 84 -3.22 0.66 -10.38
N PRO A 85 -2.09 0.21 -10.95
CA PRO A 85 -1.23 -0.75 -10.27
C PRO A 85 -0.58 -0.13 -9.03
N LEU A 86 -0.37 -0.94 -7.98
CA LEU A 86 0.45 -0.62 -6.82
C LEU A 86 1.67 -1.52 -6.76
N VAL A 87 2.83 -0.91 -6.57
CA VAL A 87 4.12 -1.58 -6.31
C VAL A 87 4.65 -1.07 -4.99
N GLN A 88 5.05 -1.96 -4.09
CA GLN A 88 5.74 -1.59 -2.86
C GLN A 88 7.22 -1.32 -3.16
N THR A 89 7.75 -0.23 -2.59
CA THR A 89 9.07 0.30 -2.98
C THR A 89 9.96 0.76 -1.83
N PHE A 90 9.52 0.62 -0.57
CA PHE A 90 10.30 1.08 0.58
C PHE A 90 9.99 0.31 1.87
N GLY A 91 8.77 0.47 2.41
CA GLY A 91 8.14 -0.44 3.37
C GLY A 91 7.43 -1.59 2.66
N HIS A 92 6.88 -2.53 3.45
CA HIS A 92 6.21 -3.75 2.97
C HIS A 92 7.01 -4.57 1.92
N MET A 93 8.34 -4.55 2.05
CA MET A 93 9.27 -5.20 1.12
C MET A 93 9.55 -6.67 1.46
N GLU A 94 8.83 -7.29 2.40
CA GLU A 94 9.09 -8.65 2.87
C GLU A 94 9.00 -9.68 1.75
N PHE A 95 8.08 -9.50 0.78
CA PHE A 95 7.96 -10.39 -0.37
C PHE A 95 9.24 -10.44 -1.22
N VAL A 96 10.05 -9.38 -1.20
CA VAL A 96 11.34 -9.26 -1.87
C VAL A 96 12.47 -9.68 -0.94
N LEU A 97 12.58 -9.01 0.20
CA LEU A 97 13.75 -9.10 1.06
C LEU A 97 13.77 -10.37 1.92
N LYS A 98 12.69 -11.19 1.94
CA LYS A 98 12.74 -12.57 2.48
C LYS A 98 13.76 -13.45 1.75
N HIS A 99 14.03 -13.17 0.48
CA HIS A 99 14.94 -13.98 -0.33
C HIS A 99 16.41 -13.65 -0.02
N ALA A 100 17.23 -14.70 0.13
CA ALA A 100 18.65 -14.55 0.43
C ALA A 100 19.42 -13.69 -0.60
N ALA A 101 18.98 -13.71 -1.86
CA ALA A 101 19.56 -12.93 -2.95
C ALA A 101 19.40 -11.40 -2.79
N PHE A 102 18.47 -10.94 -1.96
CA PHE A 102 18.21 -9.51 -1.70
C PHE A 102 18.36 -9.15 -0.20
N ALA A 103 18.86 -10.08 0.63
CA ALA A 103 18.91 -9.88 2.07
C ALA A 103 19.92 -8.80 2.51
N HIS A 104 20.90 -8.47 1.67
CA HIS A 104 21.86 -7.37 1.88
C HIS A 104 21.23 -5.98 1.65
N LEU A 105 20.10 -5.91 0.94
CA LEU A 105 19.37 -4.66 0.69
C LEU A 105 18.38 -4.30 1.80
N ARG A 106 18.38 -5.04 2.92
CA ARG A 106 17.57 -4.70 4.10
C ARG A 106 18.17 -3.52 4.86
N GLU A 107 17.33 -2.58 5.28
CA GLU A 107 17.73 -1.49 6.18
C GLU A 107 18.30 -2.04 7.50
N VAL A 108 17.58 -2.98 8.12
CA VAL A 108 18.03 -3.69 9.31
C VAL A 108 18.08 -5.19 9.02
N GLY A 109 19.27 -5.79 9.03
CA GLY A 109 19.52 -7.15 8.53
C GLY A 109 18.52 -8.25 8.98
N PRO A 110 18.12 -8.33 10.27
CA PRO A 110 17.08 -9.26 10.72
C PRO A 110 15.64 -9.02 10.18
N PHE A 111 15.31 -7.82 9.70
CA PHE A 111 13.95 -7.41 9.36
C PHE A 111 13.79 -7.19 7.84
N PRO A 112 13.03 -8.03 7.13
CA PRO A 112 12.86 -7.92 5.68
C PRO A 112 11.79 -6.91 5.24
N CYS A 113 11.20 -6.12 6.14
CA CYS A 113 10.11 -5.20 5.79
C CYS A 113 10.58 -3.88 5.15
N THR A 114 11.81 -3.46 5.40
CA THR A 114 12.33 -2.14 4.99
C THR A 114 13.57 -2.26 4.10
N LEU A 115 13.50 -1.63 2.93
CA LEU A 115 14.62 -1.49 1.98
C LEU A 115 15.62 -0.43 2.44
N ASN A 116 16.92 -0.73 2.37
CA ASN A 116 18.02 0.21 2.62
C ASN A 116 18.13 1.18 1.43
N PRO A 117 17.87 2.49 1.59
CA PRO A 117 17.89 3.46 0.49
C PRO A 117 19.31 3.91 0.08
N HIS A 118 20.36 3.47 0.80
CA HIS A 118 21.75 3.85 0.49
C HIS A 118 22.43 2.94 -0.55
N GLU A 119 21.96 1.71 -0.72
CA GLU A 119 22.51 0.82 -1.75
C GLU A 119 21.95 1.19 -3.13
N ALA A 120 22.81 1.44 -4.11
CA ALA A 120 22.37 1.76 -5.47
C ALA A 120 21.54 0.63 -6.11
N GLU A 121 21.80 -0.61 -5.71
CA GLU A 121 21.03 -1.79 -6.12
C GLU A 121 19.58 -1.74 -5.62
N SER A 122 19.29 -1.12 -4.47
CA SER A 122 17.92 -0.97 -3.95
C SER A 122 17.03 -0.16 -4.91
N LEU A 123 17.52 0.96 -5.41
CA LEU A 123 16.79 1.78 -6.40
C LEU A 123 16.68 1.05 -7.75
N ALA A 124 17.73 0.34 -8.17
CA ALA A 124 17.71 -0.45 -9.40
C ALA A 124 16.70 -1.61 -9.34
N LEU A 125 16.59 -2.30 -8.21
CA LEU A 125 15.63 -3.36 -7.93
C LEU A 125 14.19 -2.82 -7.97
N VAL A 126 13.92 -1.72 -7.27
CA VAL A 126 12.63 -1.02 -7.30
C VAL A 126 12.26 -0.55 -8.71
N GLY A 127 13.21 0.06 -9.43
CA GLY A 127 13.01 0.49 -10.81
C GLY A 127 12.68 -0.67 -11.74
N ALA A 128 13.36 -1.81 -11.60
CA ALA A 128 13.07 -3.00 -12.39
C ALA A 128 11.69 -3.63 -12.08
N MET A 129 11.22 -3.59 -10.83
CA MET A 129 9.85 -4.01 -10.48
C MET A 129 8.81 -3.08 -11.13
N ILE A 130 9.00 -1.76 -11.00
CA ILE A 130 8.14 -0.73 -11.59
C ILE A 130 8.06 -0.89 -13.11
N ASP A 131 9.20 -1.09 -13.77
CA ASP A 131 9.28 -1.20 -15.23
C ASP A 131 8.49 -2.41 -15.75
N GLN A 132 8.66 -3.59 -15.13
CA GLN A 132 7.89 -4.78 -15.53
C GLN A 132 6.38 -4.60 -15.30
N VAL A 133 5.98 -3.95 -14.21
CA VAL A 133 4.56 -3.65 -13.94
C VAL A 133 3.99 -2.66 -14.96
N LEU A 134 4.71 -1.58 -15.29
CA LEU A 134 4.31 -0.60 -16.31
C LEU A 134 4.41 -1.13 -17.75
N GLU A 135 5.10 -2.24 -17.99
CA GLU A 135 5.10 -2.96 -19.28
C GLU A 135 3.83 -3.79 -19.46
N LEU A 136 3.32 -4.42 -18.40
CA LEU A 136 2.01 -5.11 -18.44
C LEU A 136 0.80 -4.17 -18.24
N HIS A 137 1.01 -2.92 -17.81
CA HIS A 137 -0.02 -1.89 -17.69
C HIS A 137 0.19 -0.73 -18.68
N PRO A 138 0.16 -0.95 -20.01
CA PRO A 138 0.50 0.08 -20.99
C PRO A 138 -0.46 1.27 -21.03
N GLY A 139 -1.69 1.12 -20.53
CA GLY A 139 -2.71 2.17 -20.44
C GLY A 139 -2.79 2.88 -19.08
N ALA A 140 -1.91 2.57 -18.12
CA ALA A 140 -1.94 3.21 -16.82
C ALA A 140 -1.65 4.73 -16.92
N GLN A 141 -2.50 5.55 -16.31
CA GLN A 141 -2.29 7.00 -16.15
C GLN A 141 -1.66 7.34 -14.80
N ARG A 142 -1.71 6.39 -13.85
CA ARG A 142 -1.22 6.52 -12.49
C ARG A 142 -0.56 5.21 -12.04
N LEU A 143 0.36 5.31 -11.10
CA LEU A 143 1.02 4.16 -10.45
C LEU A 143 1.14 4.50 -8.97
N HIS A 144 0.70 3.61 -8.10
CA HIS A 144 0.90 3.78 -6.66
C HIS A 144 2.24 3.15 -6.26
N VAL A 145 3.14 3.91 -5.64
CA VAL A 145 4.51 3.46 -5.29
C VAL A 145 4.65 2.99 -3.84
N GLY A 146 3.54 2.95 -3.10
CA GLY A 146 3.52 2.51 -1.70
C GLY A 146 4.20 3.55 -0.80
N CYS A 147 5.35 3.19 -0.25
CA CYS A 147 6.17 3.98 0.68
C CYS A 147 5.53 4.28 2.05
N ASP A 148 4.59 3.43 2.45
CA ASP A 148 3.97 3.35 3.77
C ASP A 148 4.86 2.64 4.81
N GLU A 149 4.62 2.96 6.09
CA GLU A 149 4.99 2.14 7.26
C GLU A 149 6.48 1.73 7.33
N VAL A 150 7.38 2.66 7.00
CA VAL A 150 8.82 2.44 6.90
C VAL A 150 9.51 2.46 8.29
N TYR A 151 9.03 1.62 9.21
CA TYR A 151 9.28 1.69 10.66
C TYR A 151 10.75 1.69 11.10
N TYR A 152 11.65 1.04 10.35
CA TYR A 152 13.07 0.89 10.70
C TYR A 152 13.99 1.91 10.00
N LEU A 153 13.45 2.90 9.30
CA LEU A 153 14.24 3.86 8.54
C LEU A 153 15.21 4.65 9.43
N GLY A 154 16.51 4.59 9.11
CA GLY A 154 17.57 5.21 9.90
C GLY A 154 18.22 4.27 10.92
N GLU A 155 17.65 3.09 11.15
CA GLU A 155 18.21 2.07 12.06
C GLU A 155 19.22 1.13 11.37
N GLY A 156 19.44 1.26 10.06
CA GLY A 156 20.53 0.59 9.35
C GLY A 156 21.92 1.09 9.71
N GLU A 157 22.96 0.31 9.46
CA GLU A 157 24.34 0.76 9.72
C GLU A 157 24.78 1.86 8.74
N ALA A 158 24.44 1.69 7.45
CA ALA A 158 24.66 2.72 6.43
C ALA A 158 23.91 4.02 6.79
N SER A 159 22.64 3.89 7.15
CA SER A 159 21.76 5.01 7.52
C SER A 159 22.24 5.72 8.79
N ARG A 160 22.61 4.99 9.84
CA ARG A 160 23.26 5.60 11.04
C ARG A 160 24.55 6.35 10.70
N ARG A 161 25.40 5.81 9.83
CA ARG A 161 26.64 6.49 9.38
C ARG A 161 26.34 7.75 8.56
N TRP A 162 25.28 7.74 7.76
CA TRP A 162 24.84 8.90 6.98
C TRP A 162 24.17 9.98 7.85
N LEU A 163 23.36 9.58 8.84
CA LEU A 163 22.70 10.46 9.80
C LEU A 163 23.66 11.14 10.80
N GLN A 164 24.89 10.64 10.95
CA GLN A 164 25.95 11.30 11.75
C GLN A 164 26.55 12.52 11.06
N GLN A 165 26.31 12.72 9.75
CA GLN A 165 26.80 13.86 9.00
C GLN A 165 25.89 15.07 9.19
N GLU A 166 26.46 16.27 9.25
CA GLU A 166 25.68 17.50 9.39
C GLU A 166 24.67 17.67 8.25
N HIS A 167 23.50 18.24 8.57
CA HIS A 167 22.39 18.47 7.62
C HIS A 167 21.71 17.21 7.06
N ASN A 168 21.96 16.03 7.62
CA ASN A 168 21.23 14.80 7.31
C ASN A 168 20.21 14.46 8.40
N SER A 169 19.09 13.87 7.99
CA SER A 169 17.98 13.50 8.90
C SER A 169 17.11 12.40 8.25
N THR A 170 16.35 11.66 9.06
CA THR A 170 15.49 10.57 8.59
C THR A 170 14.42 11.07 7.61
N GLU A 171 13.93 12.30 7.84
CA GLU A 171 13.01 13.03 6.97
C GLU A 171 13.60 13.25 5.57
N LYS A 172 14.83 13.76 5.51
CA LYS A 172 15.58 13.98 4.27
C LYS A 172 15.87 12.66 3.54
N LEU A 173 16.12 11.58 4.28
CA LEU A 173 16.33 10.24 3.72
C LEU A 173 15.06 9.71 3.04
N CYS A 174 13.93 9.80 3.76
CA CYS A 174 12.61 9.40 3.27
C CYS A 174 12.24 10.16 1.98
N LEU A 175 12.32 11.50 2.04
CA LEU A 175 12.03 12.37 0.90
C LEU A 175 12.96 12.13 -0.29
N SER A 176 14.24 11.84 -0.05
CA SER A 176 15.19 11.52 -1.13
C SER A 176 14.86 10.21 -1.83
N HIS A 177 14.47 9.17 -1.09
CA HIS A 177 14.05 7.88 -1.67
C HIS A 177 12.75 8.02 -2.47
N MET A 178 11.71 8.60 -1.86
CA MET A 178 10.44 8.88 -2.55
C MET A 178 10.63 9.69 -3.84
N ARG A 179 11.48 10.72 -3.80
CA ARG A 179 11.84 11.52 -4.99
C ARG A 179 12.54 10.68 -6.05
N ALA A 180 13.48 9.82 -5.68
CA ALA A 180 14.20 8.97 -6.62
C ALA A 180 13.28 7.98 -7.33
N VAL A 181 12.41 7.30 -6.57
CA VAL A 181 11.40 6.38 -7.11
C VAL A 181 10.42 7.10 -8.04
N ALA A 182 9.85 8.23 -7.60
CA ALA A 182 8.93 9.01 -8.42
C ALA A 182 9.59 9.58 -9.70
N SER A 183 10.88 9.94 -9.63
CA SER A 183 11.64 10.40 -10.79
C SER A 183 11.88 9.26 -11.79
N HIS A 184 12.16 8.03 -11.31
CA HIS A 184 12.26 6.84 -12.17
C HIS A 184 10.96 6.58 -12.92
N VAL A 185 9.81 6.60 -12.23
CA VAL A 185 8.48 6.43 -12.86
C VAL A 185 8.26 7.44 -13.98
N ARG A 186 8.51 8.74 -13.71
CA ARG A 186 8.31 9.81 -14.71
C ARG A 186 9.35 9.75 -15.84
N ALA A 187 10.56 9.27 -15.61
CA ALA A 187 11.54 9.05 -16.66
C ALA A 187 11.14 7.87 -17.57
N ARG A 188 10.64 6.76 -17.01
CA ARG A 188 10.20 5.57 -17.76
C ARG A 188 8.90 5.82 -18.53
N ARG A 189 7.95 6.56 -17.92
CA ARG A 189 6.62 6.88 -18.46
C ARG A 189 6.22 8.33 -18.09
N PRO A 190 6.57 9.34 -18.89
CA PRO A 190 6.31 10.75 -18.55
C PRO A 190 4.84 11.14 -18.29
N GLY A 191 3.88 10.38 -18.83
CA GLY A 191 2.45 10.57 -18.62
C GLY A 191 1.86 9.86 -17.40
N VAL A 192 2.63 9.02 -16.70
CA VAL A 192 2.18 8.33 -15.48
C VAL A 192 2.40 9.24 -14.27
N THR A 193 1.36 9.43 -13.46
CA THR A 193 1.46 10.17 -12.19
C THR A 193 1.65 9.20 -11.01
N PRO A 194 2.77 9.29 -10.26
CA PRO A 194 2.95 8.56 -9.02
C PRO A 194 1.95 8.95 -7.93
N LEU A 195 1.34 7.96 -7.28
CA LEU A 195 0.60 8.11 -6.02
C LEU A 195 1.45 7.53 -4.88
N VAL A 196 1.35 8.10 -3.68
CA VAL A 196 2.12 7.64 -2.50
C VAL A 196 1.24 7.65 -1.25
N TRP A 197 1.40 6.70 -0.34
CA TRP A 197 0.73 6.77 0.96
C TRP A 197 1.30 7.94 1.79
N ASP A 198 0.45 8.66 2.50
CA ASP A 198 0.82 9.95 3.11
C ASP A 198 1.48 9.83 4.50
N ASP A 199 1.46 8.68 5.16
CA ASP A 199 1.81 8.52 6.58
C ASP A 199 3.23 9.01 6.90
N MET A 200 4.21 8.61 6.08
CA MET A 200 5.60 9.08 6.18
C MET A 200 5.78 10.58 5.91
N LEU A 201 4.75 11.29 5.44
CA LEU A 201 4.75 12.74 5.17
C LEU A 201 4.06 13.58 6.26
N ARG A 202 3.31 12.95 7.19
CA ARG A 202 2.39 13.63 8.12
C ARG A 202 3.12 14.55 9.09
N ASP A 203 4.22 14.10 9.67
CA ASP A 203 4.97 14.83 10.71
C ASP A 203 6.13 15.68 10.16
N LEU A 204 6.39 15.62 8.85
CA LEU A 204 7.46 16.39 8.19
C LEU A 204 7.25 17.92 8.31
N PRO A 205 8.28 18.73 8.59
CA PRO A 205 8.20 20.20 8.52
C PRO A 205 7.77 20.70 7.12
N GLU A 206 6.94 21.73 7.06
CA GLU A 206 6.38 22.25 5.79
C GLU A 206 7.47 22.79 4.84
N ASP A 207 8.52 23.42 5.39
CA ASP A 207 9.66 23.96 4.66
C ASP A 207 10.50 22.85 4.00
N GLN A 208 10.81 21.79 4.76
CA GLN A 208 11.54 20.62 4.23
C GLN A 208 10.72 19.88 3.16
N LEU A 209 9.42 19.70 3.41
CA LEU A 209 8.52 19.02 2.49
C LEU A 209 8.36 19.80 1.18
N ALA A 210 8.18 21.13 1.25
CA ALA A 210 8.10 22.01 0.08
C ALA A 210 9.42 22.05 -0.72
N ALA A 211 10.56 22.14 -0.04
CA ALA A 211 11.89 22.22 -0.67
C ALA A 211 12.39 20.87 -1.25
N SER A 212 11.74 19.75 -0.91
CA SER A 212 12.19 18.41 -1.30
C SER A 212 12.17 18.13 -2.81
N GLY A 213 11.24 18.73 -3.54
CA GLY A 213 10.91 18.36 -4.93
C GLY A 213 9.88 17.22 -5.06
N VAL A 214 9.47 16.60 -3.95
CA VAL A 214 8.41 15.55 -3.94
C VAL A 214 7.02 16.11 -4.33
N PRO A 215 6.58 17.31 -3.90
CA PRO A 215 5.26 17.85 -4.24
C PRO A 215 4.99 18.04 -5.74
N GLN A 216 6.03 18.13 -6.56
CA GLN A 216 5.94 18.29 -8.01
C GLN A 216 5.99 16.95 -8.77
N LEU A 217 6.13 15.84 -8.05
CA LEU A 217 6.32 14.50 -8.61
C LEU A 217 5.24 13.49 -8.21
N VAL A 218 4.59 13.65 -7.05
CA VAL A 218 3.66 12.64 -6.49
C VAL A 218 2.35 13.26 -5.99
N GLU A 219 1.30 12.45 -5.91
CA GLU A 219 0.04 12.79 -5.25
C GLU A 219 -0.14 11.96 -3.96
N PRO A 220 -0.21 12.59 -2.77
CA PRO A 220 -0.46 11.89 -1.52
C PRO A 220 -1.86 11.27 -1.44
N VAL A 221 -1.91 10.04 -0.95
CA VAL A 221 -3.13 9.30 -0.61
C VAL A 221 -3.27 9.26 0.91
N LEU A 222 -4.19 10.08 1.43
CA LEU A 222 -4.43 10.23 2.85
C LEU A 222 -5.25 9.06 3.37
N TRP A 223 -4.62 8.13 4.09
CA TRP A 223 -5.32 6.96 4.62
C TRP A 223 -5.75 7.12 6.09
N ASP A 224 -6.95 6.65 6.39
CA ASP A 224 -7.44 6.47 7.76
C ASP A 224 -8.60 5.49 7.78
N TYR A 225 -8.49 4.47 8.60
CA TYR A 225 -9.44 3.35 8.69
C TYR A 225 -10.25 3.38 9.98
N THR A 226 -10.09 4.40 10.82
CA THR A 226 -10.82 4.52 12.10
C THR A 226 -12.27 4.97 11.87
N ALA A 227 -13.21 4.41 12.64
CA ALA A 227 -14.63 4.79 12.58
C ALA A 227 -14.89 6.21 13.12
N ASP A 228 -13.98 6.72 13.93
CA ASP A 228 -13.98 8.01 14.62
C ASP A 228 -12.81 8.92 14.20
N LEU A 229 -12.40 8.84 12.92
CA LEU A 229 -11.27 9.62 12.38
C LEU A 229 -11.40 11.12 12.65
N ASP A 230 -10.28 11.78 12.96
CA ASP A 230 -10.24 13.22 13.22
C ASP A 230 -10.42 14.03 11.93
N VAL A 231 -11.68 14.35 11.62
CA VAL A 231 -12.09 15.15 10.45
C VAL A 231 -11.33 16.48 10.41
N ARG A 232 -11.18 17.16 11.55
CA ARG A 232 -10.47 18.45 11.62
C ARG A 232 -8.98 18.28 11.36
N GLY A 233 -8.37 17.25 11.95
CA GLY A 233 -6.97 16.88 11.72
C GLY A 233 -6.69 16.61 10.24
N LYS A 234 -7.54 15.83 9.57
CA LYS A 234 -7.39 15.55 8.13
C LYS A 234 -7.55 16.82 7.27
N VAL A 235 -8.53 17.69 7.57
CA VAL A 235 -8.67 18.98 6.86
C VAL A 235 -7.44 19.87 7.03
N LEU A 236 -6.87 19.96 8.24
CA LEU A 236 -5.62 20.70 8.49
C LEU A 236 -4.42 20.09 7.75
N LEU A 237 -4.36 18.76 7.66
CA LEU A 237 -3.33 18.03 6.92
C LEU A 237 -3.43 18.26 5.40
N MET A 238 -4.65 18.27 4.84
CA MET A 238 -4.89 18.64 3.44
C MET A 238 -4.44 20.08 3.15
N GLN A 239 -4.69 21.01 4.08
CA GLN A 239 -4.22 22.39 3.97
C GLN A 239 -2.68 22.49 4.05
N LYS A 240 -2.04 21.72 4.93
CA LYS A 240 -0.57 21.58 5.02
C LYS A 240 0.00 21.13 3.67
N TYR A 241 -0.52 20.04 3.10
CA TYR A 241 -0.03 19.53 1.81
C TYR A 241 -0.23 20.54 0.68
N ARG A 242 -1.37 21.25 0.62
CA ARG A 242 -1.56 22.34 -0.36
C ARG A 242 -0.57 23.48 -0.19
N ARG A 243 -0.22 23.90 1.04
CA ARG A 243 0.85 24.90 1.28
C ARG A 243 2.22 24.41 0.84
N CYS A 244 2.50 23.11 0.98
CA CYS A 244 3.74 22.50 0.53
C CYS A 244 3.83 22.32 -1.00
N GLY A 245 2.74 22.59 -1.75
CA GLY A 245 2.71 22.50 -3.21
C GLY A 245 2.01 21.26 -3.78
N PHE A 246 1.47 20.36 -2.95
CA PHE A 246 0.67 19.24 -3.44
C PHE A 246 -0.70 19.75 -3.93
N LEU A 247 -0.89 19.77 -5.24
CA LEU A 247 -2.10 20.32 -5.87
C LEU A 247 -3.29 19.36 -5.85
N ARG A 248 -3.02 18.06 -5.92
CA ARG A 248 -4.00 16.98 -6.00
C ARG A 248 -3.72 15.96 -4.89
N LEU A 249 -4.78 15.56 -4.19
CA LEU A 249 -4.76 14.64 -3.07
C LEU A 249 -5.77 13.52 -3.31
N TRP A 250 -5.64 12.42 -2.59
CA TRP A 250 -6.61 11.32 -2.55
C TRP A 250 -6.95 10.97 -1.11
N ALA A 251 -8.14 10.40 -0.90
CA ALA A 251 -8.52 9.80 0.37
C ALA A 251 -8.40 8.27 0.30
N ALA A 252 -8.19 7.61 1.43
CA ALA A 252 -8.31 6.17 1.55
C ALA A 252 -9.02 5.75 2.85
N SER A 253 -10.11 5.01 2.64
CA SER A 253 -10.96 4.36 3.64
C SER A 253 -10.67 2.87 3.62
N ALA A 254 -11.34 2.07 4.46
CA ALA A 254 -11.32 0.61 4.36
C ALA A 254 -12.74 0.04 4.31
N PHE A 255 -12.97 -0.98 3.50
CA PHE A 255 -14.22 -1.78 3.47
C PHE A 255 -14.04 -3.19 4.06
N LYS A 256 -12.80 -3.68 4.13
CA LYS A 256 -12.39 -4.92 4.80
C LYS A 256 -10.92 -4.79 5.23
N GLY A 257 -10.51 -5.61 6.19
CA GLY A 257 -9.20 -5.50 6.82
C GLY A 257 -9.08 -4.23 7.68
N ALA A 258 -7.87 -3.91 8.13
CA ALA A 258 -7.57 -2.80 9.06
C ALA A 258 -8.26 -2.84 10.45
N THR A 259 -9.20 -3.74 10.70
CA THR A 259 -9.93 -3.90 11.97
C THR A 259 -9.39 -5.02 12.87
N GLY A 260 -8.76 -6.04 12.29
CA GLY A 260 -8.01 -7.06 13.03
C GLY A 260 -7.29 -8.07 12.14
N PRO A 261 -6.09 -8.55 12.52
CA PRO A 261 -5.26 -9.41 11.67
C PRO A 261 -5.79 -10.84 11.48
N SER A 262 -6.71 -11.29 12.34
CA SER A 262 -7.31 -12.64 12.29
C SER A 262 -8.84 -12.59 12.18
N GLN A 263 -9.38 -11.52 11.60
CA GLN A 263 -10.81 -11.34 11.44
C GLN A 263 -11.34 -12.09 10.21
N ALA A 264 -12.51 -12.71 10.34
CA ALA A 264 -13.12 -13.55 9.29
C ALA A 264 -14.23 -12.83 8.50
N LEU A 265 -14.97 -11.93 9.15
CA LEU A 265 -16.06 -11.14 8.58
C LEU A 265 -15.84 -9.65 8.91
N PRO A 266 -15.98 -8.73 7.95
CA PRO A 266 -15.84 -7.29 8.20
C PRO A 266 -16.84 -6.77 9.25
N PRO A 267 -16.44 -5.85 10.14
CA PRO A 267 -17.36 -5.10 10.97
C PRO A 267 -17.97 -3.97 10.13
N MET A 268 -19.16 -4.21 9.59
CA MET A 268 -19.80 -3.31 8.62
C MET A 268 -20.15 -1.94 9.21
N GLU A 269 -20.53 -1.86 10.48
CA GLU A 269 -20.86 -0.59 11.11
C GLU A 269 -19.61 0.29 11.26
N HIS A 270 -18.47 -0.31 11.63
CA HIS A 270 -17.18 0.37 11.67
C HIS A 270 -16.80 0.98 10.31
N HIS A 271 -16.91 0.20 9.23
CA HIS A 271 -16.56 0.66 7.88
C HIS A 271 -17.52 1.74 7.37
N LEU A 272 -18.83 1.62 7.61
CA LEU A 272 -19.80 2.66 7.25
C LEU A 272 -19.52 3.98 7.98
N ARG A 273 -19.19 3.93 9.28
CA ARG A 273 -18.80 5.11 10.06
C ARG A 273 -17.53 5.77 9.49
N ASN A 274 -16.50 4.98 9.17
CA ASN A 274 -15.27 5.49 8.53
C ASN A 274 -15.56 6.24 7.22
N HIS A 275 -16.41 5.70 6.35
CA HIS A 275 -16.79 6.36 5.09
C HIS A 275 -17.63 7.63 5.32
N ALA A 276 -18.52 7.63 6.31
CA ALA A 276 -19.31 8.82 6.68
C ALA A 276 -18.42 9.97 7.18
N GLN A 277 -17.35 9.68 7.93
CA GLN A 277 -16.37 10.70 8.30
C GLN A 277 -15.55 11.19 7.10
N TRP A 278 -15.18 10.30 6.17
CA TRP A 278 -14.48 10.71 4.94
C TRP A 278 -15.33 11.64 4.05
N LEU A 279 -16.65 11.48 4.01
CA LEU A 279 -17.56 12.46 3.39
C LEU A 279 -17.51 13.82 4.09
N GLN A 280 -17.44 13.85 5.43
CA GLN A 280 -17.30 15.11 6.19
C GLN A 280 -15.94 15.79 5.93
N VAL A 281 -14.85 15.01 5.82
CA VAL A 281 -13.53 15.53 5.42
C VAL A 281 -13.60 16.15 4.02
N ALA A 282 -14.23 15.48 3.06
CA ALA A 282 -14.36 16.01 1.70
C ALA A 282 -15.25 17.25 1.62
N GLY A 283 -16.34 17.31 2.41
CA GLY A 283 -17.22 18.49 2.48
C GLY A 283 -16.64 19.68 3.27
N SER A 284 -15.71 19.43 4.19
CA SER A 284 -15.06 20.46 5.02
C SER A 284 -13.67 20.88 4.51
N GLY A 285 -13.09 20.10 3.58
CA GLY A 285 -11.77 20.31 3.01
C GLY A 285 -11.75 21.36 1.90
N PRO A 286 -10.55 21.76 1.43
CA PRO A 286 -10.43 22.65 0.27
C PRO A 286 -11.07 22.04 -0.98
N THR A 287 -11.97 22.80 -1.63
CA THR A 287 -12.66 22.38 -2.86
C THR A 287 -11.69 21.88 -3.93
N ASP A 288 -12.12 20.85 -4.68
CA ASP A 288 -11.38 20.17 -5.76
C ASP A 288 -9.99 19.60 -5.39
N SER A 289 -9.63 19.54 -4.09
CA SER A 289 -8.36 18.91 -3.68
C SER A 289 -8.36 17.39 -3.85
N LEU A 290 -9.42 16.72 -3.40
CA LEU A 290 -9.56 15.26 -3.46
C LEU A 290 -10.01 14.83 -4.85
N GLN A 291 -9.16 14.09 -5.57
CA GLN A 291 -9.47 13.54 -6.88
C GLN A 291 -10.40 12.32 -6.77
N GLY A 292 -10.30 11.60 -5.65
CA GLY A 292 -11.14 10.46 -5.35
C GLY A 292 -10.85 9.85 -3.99
N ILE A 293 -11.53 8.74 -3.73
CA ILE A 293 -11.34 7.89 -2.56
C ILE A 293 -11.04 6.45 -2.98
N ILE A 294 -10.09 5.84 -2.28
CA ILE A 294 -9.73 4.43 -2.41
C ILE A 294 -10.38 3.68 -1.24
N LEU A 295 -11.22 2.70 -1.56
CA LEU A 295 -11.82 1.79 -0.59
C LEU A 295 -10.85 0.63 -0.43
N THR A 296 -10.00 0.68 0.60
CA THR A 296 -8.97 -0.34 0.82
C THR A 296 -9.58 -1.66 1.32
N GLY A 297 -9.02 -2.76 0.84
CA GLY A 297 -9.50 -4.11 1.12
C GLY A 297 -8.38 -5.08 1.44
N TRP A 298 -7.59 -4.76 2.47
CA TRP A 298 -6.39 -5.48 2.86
C TRP A 298 -6.64 -6.97 3.08
N GLN A 299 -5.67 -7.79 2.71
CA GLN A 299 -5.76 -9.25 2.70
C GLN A 299 -4.89 -9.90 3.79
N ARG A 300 -3.85 -9.19 4.27
CA ARG A 300 -3.03 -9.48 5.45
C ARG A 300 -2.31 -8.19 5.89
N TYR A 301 -1.84 -8.12 7.14
CA TYR A 301 -1.17 -6.93 7.69
C TYR A 301 0.32 -6.82 7.32
N ASP A 302 0.97 -7.97 7.14
CA ASP A 302 2.33 -8.10 6.64
C ASP A 302 2.41 -9.36 5.78
N HIS A 303 3.49 -9.54 5.03
CA HIS A 303 3.64 -10.65 4.09
C HIS A 303 3.54 -12.06 4.72
N PHE A 304 3.96 -12.21 5.98
CA PHE A 304 3.99 -13.48 6.71
C PHE A 304 2.75 -13.68 7.59
N SER A 305 1.97 -12.63 7.84
CA SER A 305 0.72 -12.68 8.59
C SER A 305 -0.33 -13.58 7.94
N VAL A 306 -1.26 -14.06 8.78
CA VAL A 306 -2.44 -14.80 8.33
C VAL A 306 -3.38 -13.91 7.52
N LEU A 307 -4.21 -14.54 6.69
CA LEU A 307 -5.22 -13.85 5.91
C LEU A 307 -6.34 -13.33 6.84
N CYS A 308 -6.77 -12.10 6.61
CA CYS A 308 -8.02 -11.55 7.14
C CYS A 308 -9.06 -11.39 6.03
N GLU A 309 -10.33 -11.55 6.37
CA GLU A 309 -11.51 -11.11 5.59
C GLU A 309 -11.35 -11.25 4.07
N LEU A 310 -11.51 -12.47 3.53
CA LEU A 310 -11.36 -12.73 2.09
C LEU A 310 -12.33 -11.87 1.27
N LEU A 311 -11.95 -11.49 0.05
CA LEU A 311 -12.76 -10.63 -0.83
C LEU A 311 -14.27 -11.00 -0.90
N PRO A 312 -14.69 -12.27 -1.04
CA PRO A 312 -16.11 -12.63 -1.06
C PRO A 312 -16.87 -12.25 0.23
N ALA A 313 -16.24 -12.39 1.40
CA ALA A 313 -16.80 -11.95 2.68
C ALA A 313 -16.81 -10.41 2.81
N GLY A 314 -15.94 -9.73 2.07
CA GLY A 314 -15.88 -8.26 1.97
C GLY A 314 -16.96 -7.64 1.08
N VAL A 315 -17.59 -8.39 0.17
CA VAL A 315 -18.52 -7.82 -0.84
C VAL A 315 -19.71 -7.07 -0.23
N PRO A 316 -20.41 -7.56 0.82
CA PRO A 316 -21.53 -6.82 1.40
C PRO A 316 -21.08 -5.49 2.05
N SER A 317 -19.91 -5.49 2.70
CA SER A 317 -19.30 -4.28 3.27
C SER A 317 -18.91 -3.28 2.19
N LEU A 318 -18.27 -3.74 1.11
CA LEU A 318 -17.93 -2.92 -0.06
C LEU A 318 -19.17 -2.27 -0.68
N ALA A 319 -20.22 -3.05 -0.88
CA ALA A 319 -21.47 -2.57 -1.46
C ALA A 319 -22.12 -1.49 -0.58
N ALA A 320 -22.16 -1.69 0.73
CA ALA A 320 -22.71 -0.72 1.66
C ALA A 320 -21.89 0.57 1.69
N CYS A 321 -20.56 0.47 1.72
CA CYS A 321 -19.63 1.60 1.69
C CYS A 321 -19.72 2.42 0.39
N LEU A 322 -19.77 1.75 -0.78
CA LEU A 322 -19.96 2.43 -2.06
C LEU A 322 -21.31 3.14 -2.14
N GLN A 323 -22.41 2.50 -1.71
CA GLN A 323 -23.72 3.16 -1.71
C GLN A 323 -23.77 4.36 -0.77
N LEU A 324 -23.14 4.29 0.41
CA LEU A 324 -23.01 5.42 1.32
C LEU A 324 -22.29 6.61 0.66
N LEU A 325 -21.15 6.36 0.00
CA LEU A 325 -20.40 7.40 -0.72
C LEU A 325 -21.19 8.03 -1.88
N LEU A 326 -21.99 7.25 -2.60
CA LEU A 326 -22.81 7.76 -3.71
C LEU A 326 -23.98 8.63 -3.24
N ARG A 327 -24.59 8.29 -2.11
CA ARG A 327 -25.88 8.85 -1.66
C ARG A 327 -25.76 9.86 -0.52
N GLY A 328 -24.59 9.91 0.14
CA GLY A 328 -24.36 10.73 1.34
C GLY A 328 -24.91 10.11 2.63
N GLY A 329 -25.37 8.86 2.58
CA GLY A 329 -26.00 8.15 3.70
C GLY A 329 -26.37 6.72 3.35
N PHE A 330 -26.70 5.93 4.38
CA PHE A 330 -27.10 4.53 4.26
C PHE A 330 -28.33 4.28 5.13
N ASP A 331 -29.51 4.32 4.53
CA ASP A 331 -30.80 4.09 5.15
C ASP A 331 -31.38 2.71 4.75
N GLU A 332 -32.52 2.32 5.31
CA GLU A 332 -33.18 1.04 5.00
C GLU A 332 -33.60 0.93 3.52
N ASP A 333 -33.83 2.05 2.85
CA ASP A 333 -34.22 2.15 1.44
C ASP A 333 -33.02 1.86 0.52
N VAL A 334 -31.82 2.25 0.94
CA VAL A 334 -30.54 1.91 0.30
C VAL A 334 -30.16 0.47 0.58
N LYS A 335 -30.30 0.04 1.83
CA LYS A 335 -30.05 -1.35 2.27
C LYS A 335 -30.90 -2.35 1.50
N ALA A 336 -32.22 -2.16 1.40
CA ALA A 336 -33.11 -3.07 0.67
C ALA A 336 -32.77 -3.16 -0.84
N LYS A 337 -32.36 -2.04 -1.46
CA LYS A 337 -31.88 -2.03 -2.86
C LYS A 337 -30.57 -2.80 -3.02
N MET A 338 -29.68 -2.71 -2.04
CA MET A 338 -28.41 -3.43 -2.02
C MET A 338 -28.60 -4.93 -1.74
N GLU A 339 -29.51 -5.31 -0.83
CA GLU A 339 -29.89 -6.70 -0.55
C GLU A 339 -30.43 -7.38 -1.81
N ASN A 340 -31.31 -6.70 -2.55
CA ASN A 340 -31.82 -7.15 -3.85
C ASN A 340 -30.69 -7.32 -4.88
N LEU A 341 -29.82 -6.31 -5.05
CA LEU A 341 -28.69 -6.36 -5.99
C LEU A 341 -27.69 -7.49 -5.68
N LEU A 342 -27.48 -7.82 -4.40
CA LEU A 342 -26.61 -8.91 -3.97
C LEU A 342 -27.32 -10.28 -3.88
N GLY A 343 -28.64 -10.33 -4.06
CA GLY A 343 -29.42 -11.56 -3.94
C GLY A 343 -29.47 -12.15 -2.52
N ILE A 344 -29.38 -11.31 -1.48
CA ILE A 344 -29.37 -11.71 -0.07
C ILE A 344 -30.67 -11.33 0.64
N SER A 345 -31.13 -12.17 1.58
CA SER A 345 -32.42 -12.00 2.27
C SER A 345 -32.36 -11.11 3.53
N GLY A 346 -31.19 -10.55 3.85
CA GLY A 346 -31.01 -9.67 5.01
C GLY A 346 -29.53 -9.37 5.27
N LEU A 347 -29.22 -8.10 5.50
CA LEU A 347 -27.91 -7.59 5.86
C LEU A 347 -27.84 -7.23 7.35
N GLU A 348 -27.08 -7.99 8.13
CA GLU A 348 -26.73 -7.61 9.50
C GLU A 348 -25.62 -6.55 9.47
N ILE A 349 -25.99 -5.30 9.70
CA ILE A 349 -25.06 -4.16 9.78
C ILE A 349 -24.36 -4.12 11.15
N THR A 350 -25.03 -4.60 12.19
CA THR A 350 -24.50 -4.64 13.56
C THR A 350 -23.27 -5.53 13.63
N ASP A 351 -22.13 -4.95 14.03
CA ASP A 351 -20.88 -5.68 14.16
C ASP A 351 -21.06 -6.93 15.04
N PRO A 352 -20.53 -8.10 14.64
CA PRO A 352 -20.68 -9.33 15.42
C PRO A 352 -20.05 -9.15 16.79
N VAL A 353 -20.89 -9.00 17.81
CA VAL A 353 -20.47 -8.85 19.20
C VAL A 353 -19.71 -10.10 19.60
N ARG A 354 -18.37 -10.03 19.60
CA ARG A 354 -17.54 -11.04 20.25
C ARG A 354 -17.96 -11.08 21.71
N PRO A 355 -18.56 -12.17 22.23
CA PRO A 355 -18.63 -12.33 23.66
C PRO A 355 -17.18 -12.31 24.16
N SER A 356 -16.90 -11.45 25.14
CA SER A 356 -15.66 -11.58 25.90
C SER A 356 -15.57 -13.02 26.39
N PRO A 357 -14.40 -13.69 26.32
CA PRO A 357 -14.27 -15.03 26.83
C PRO A 357 -14.63 -15.00 28.31
N SER A 358 -15.82 -15.51 28.64
CA SER A 358 -16.26 -15.66 30.02
C SER A 358 -15.26 -16.60 30.70
N PRO A 359 -14.79 -16.28 31.91
CA PRO A 359 -13.88 -17.17 32.61
C PRO A 359 -14.62 -18.48 32.86
N SER A 360 -14.28 -19.50 32.09
CA SER A 360 -14.90 -20.81 32.18
C SER A 360 -14.74 -21.31 33.61
N PRO A 361 -15.81 -21.77 34.30
CA PRO A 361 -15.66 -22.32 35.63
C PRO A 361 -14.67 -23.50 35.54
N ARG A 362 -13.68 -23.51 36.43
CA ARG A 362 -12.61 -24.52 36.44
C ARG A 362 -13.20 -25.92 36.58
N SER A 363 -13.35 -26.63 35.46
CA SER A 363 -13.67 -28.05 35.46
C SER A 363 -12.41 -28.86 35.74
N SER A 364 -12.50 -29.72 36.75
CA SER A 364 -11.45 -30.64 37.17
C SER A 364 -11.04 -31.58 36.02
N PRO A 365 -9.75 -31.98 35.92
CA PRO A 365 -9.32 -32.90 34.87
C PRO A 365 -9.87 -34.31 35.13
N LEU A 366 -10.81 -34.75 34.29
CA LEU A 366 -11.13 -36.17 34.16
C LEU A 366 -10.13 -36.86 33.23
N PRO A 367 -9.78 -38.14 33.47
CA PRO A 367 -8.66 -38.80 32.80
C PRO A 367 -9.00 -39.19 31.35
N TRP A 368 -8.03 -38.98 30.46
CA TRP A 368 -8.09 -39.40 29.06
C TRP A 368 -8.07 -40.92 28.95
N GLY A 369 -9.22 -41.54 28.68
CA GLY A 369 -9.31 -42.99 28.70
C GLY A 369 -10.62 -43.64 28.27
N GLN A 370 -11.37 -43.05 27.32
CA GLN A 370 -12.41 -43.73 26.52
C GLN A 370 -13.01 -42.76 25.50
N LEU A 371 -12.78 -43.00 24.19
CA LEU A 371 -13.63 -42.62 23.04
C LEU A 371 -12.95 -43.06 21.74
N PHE A 372 -12.86 -44.38 21.54
CA PHE A 372 -12.48 -45.00 20.26
C PHE A 372 -13.32 -46.28 20.07
N SER A 373 -14.61 -46.10 19.79
CA SER A 373 -15.52 -47.06 19.14
C SER A 373 -16.95 -46.49 19.10
N ALA A 374 -17.72 -46.88 18.08
CA ALA A 374 -19.05 -46.38 17.68
C ALA A 374 -19.05 -45.04 16.90
N GLY A 375 -19.59 -44.99 15.68
CA GLY A 375 -20.11 -46.08 14.87
C GLY A 375 -20.38 -45.66 13.43
N LEU A 376 -20.07 -46.57 12.49
CA LEU A 376 -20.58 -46.49 11.11
C LEU A 376 -22.06 -46.87 11.08
N SER A 377 -22.77 -46.33 10.08
CA SER A 377 -24.11 -46.73 9.59
C SER A 377 -25.32 -45.92 10.08
N ALA A 378 -26.35 -45.93 9.21
CA ALA A 378 -27.58 -45.13 9.18
C ALA A 378 -27.39 -43.61 8.89
N GLY A 379 -28.10 -43.00 7.92
CA GLY A 379 -29.16 -43.54 7.06
C GLY A 379 -29.33 -42.80 5.72
N ARG A 380 -30.05 -43.44 4.80
CA ARG A 380 -30.42 -42.89 3.48
C ARG A 380 -31.68 -42.03 3.59
N GLY A 381 -31.73 -40.92 2.83
CA GLY A 381 -32.91 -40.06 2.60
C GLY A 381 -32.86 -39.52 1.17
N PRO A 382 -34.01 -39.22 0.53
CA PRO A 382 -34.17 -39.48 -0.90
C PRO A 382 -33.65 -38.38 -1.84
N ALA A 383 -33.29 -38.81 -3.05
CA ALA A 383 -33.07 -37.93 -4.19
C ALA A 383 -34.41 -37.38 -4.72
N LEU A 384 -34.43 -36.09 -5.07
CA LEU A 384 -35.51 -35.48 -5.84
C LEU A 384 -35.02 -35.21 -7.27
N SER A 385 -35.79 -35.68 -8.26
CA SER A 385 -35.53 -35.40 -9.66
C SER A 385 -35.98 -33.97 -10.01
N LEU A 386 -35.10 -33.21 -10.65
CA LEU A 386 -35.50 -32.00 -11.36
C LEU A 386 -35.71 -32.35 -12.83
N ALA A 387 -36.95 -32.13 -13.29
CA ALA A 387 -37.35 -32.38 -14.66
C ALA A 387 -36.82 -31.28 -15.61
N GLU A 388 -36.65 -31.65 -16.88
CA GLU A 388 -36.23 -30.75 -17.94
C GLU A 388 -37.26 -29.63 -18.18
N ALA A 389 -36.81 -28.38 -18.14
CA ALA A 389 -37.58 -27.23 -18.65
C ALA A 389 -36.87 -26.69 -19.91
N SER A 390 -37.26 -27.22 -21.08
CA SER A 390 -36.77 -26.73 -22.37
C SER A 390 -37.27 -25.31 -22.65
N LEU A 391 -36.37 -24.32 -22.60
CA LEU A 391 -36.66 -22.95 -23.03
C LEU A 391 -36.17 -22.75 -24.47
N ARG A 392 -37.13 -22.48 -25.37
CA ARG A 392 -36.89 -22.26 -26.79
C ARG A 392 -36.26 -20.89 -27.01
N LEU A 393 -35.03 -20.85 -27.55
CA LEU A 393 -34.47 -19.65 -28.16
C LEU A 393 -34.84 -19.60 -29.64
N SER A 394 -35.58 -18.57 -30.05
CA SER A 394 -35.95 -18.34 -31.44
C SER A 394 -34.81 -17.65 -32.19
N HIS A 395 -34.22 -18.36 -33.17
CA HIS A 395 -33.33 -17.73 -34.13
C HIS A 395 -34.08 -16.68 -34.97
N LYS A 396 -33.49 -15.49 -35.12
CA LYS A 396 -33.69 -14.63 -36.28
C LYS A 396 -32.36 -14.39 -36.96
N SER A 397 -32.23 -14.89 -38.18
CA SER A 397 -31.05 -14.77 -39.01
C SER A 397 -30.95 -13.38 -39.64
N ALA A 398 -29.73 -12.88 -39.80
CA ALA A 398 -29.39 -11.89 -40.81
C ALA A 398 -28.15 -12.40 -41.57
N SER A 399 -28.26 -12.51 -42.89
CA SER A 399 -27.23 -13.02 -43.78
C SER A 399 -26.59 -11.85 -44.53
N ILE A 400 -25.27 -11.79 -44.58
CA ILE A 400 -24.51 -11.02 -45.58
C ILE A 400 -23.40 -11.91 -46.14
N CYS A 401 -23.25 -11.86 -47.47
CA CYS A 401 -22.56 -12.86 -48.27
C CYS A 401 -21.02 -12.81 -48.21
N ALA A 402 -20.40 -13.96 -48.45
CA ALA A 402 -18.97 -14.08 -48.73
C ALA A 402 -18.70 -14.41 -50.21
N HIS A 403 -17.75 -13.69 -50.80
CA HIS A 403 -16.97 -14.04 -52.00
C HIS A 403 -15.50 -13.70 -51.66
N GLY A 404 -14.46 -14.43 -52.08
CA GLY A 404 -14.43 -15.71 -52.78
C GLY A 404 -12.97 -16.10 -53.13
N THR A 405 -12.62 -17.36 -52.88
CA THR A 405 -11.43 -18.11 -53.39
C THR A 405 -9.98 -17.70 -52.97
N PRO A 406 -9.02 -18.67 -52.96
CA PRO A 406 -7.69 -18.51 -52.35
C PRO A 406 -6.52 -18.53 -53.35
N VAL A 407 -5.28 -18.34 -52.87
CA VAL A 407 -4.03 -18.63 -53.62
C VAL A 407 -3.11 -19.55 -52.80
N MET A 408 -2.47 -20.49 -53.50
CA MET A 408 -1.65 -21.60 -52.99
C MET A 408 -0.24 -21.53 -53.58
N TRP A 409 0.81 -21.65 -52.75
CA TRP A 409 2.19 -22.05 -53.12
C TRP A 409 2.81 -22.81 -51.93
N ILE A 410 2.89 -24.15 -51.94
CA ILE A 410 3.94 -25.01 -52.51
C ILE A 410 5.20 -25.15 -51.62
N CYS A 411 5.45 -26.37 -51.15
CA CYS A 411 6.68 -26.83 -50.48
C CYS A 411 7.70 -27.39 -51.51
N PRO A 412 8.96 -27.66 -51.10
CA PRO A 412 9.37 -29.04 -50.73
C PRO A 412 9.98 -29.08 -49.31
N GLY A 413 10.00 -30.20 -48.56
CA GLY A 413 10.69 -31.47 -48.84
C GLY A 413 12.19 -31.31 -48.53
N THR A 414 12.88 -32.03 -47.65
CA THR A 414 12.80 -33.41 -47.08
C THR A 414 13.56 -33.39 -45.72
N GLY A 415 13.53 -34.34 -44.78
CA GLY A 415 13.04 -35.71 -44.70
C GLY A 415 13.89 -36.50 -43.68
N SER A 416 13.47 -37.73 -43.33
CA SER A 416 14.14 -38.72 -42.48
C SER A 416 13.78 -38.78 -40.98
N SER A 417 13.52 -40.01 -40.58
CA SER A 417 13.00 -40.50 -39.29
C SER A 417 14.10 -41.05 -38.38
N SER A 418 13.88 -41.00 -37.07
CA SER A 418 14.16 -42.18 -36.22
C SER A 418 13.35 -42.16 -34.93
N THR A 419 12.44 -43.11 -34.79
CA THR A 419 11.78 -43.45 -33.51
C THR A 419 12.74 -44.20 -32.60
N ARG A 420 12.70 -43.91 -31.29
CA ARG A 420 12.98 -44.91 -30.25
C ARG A 420 12.29 -44.52 -28.94
N SER A 421 11.30 -45.32 -28.56
CA SER A 421 10.91 -45.50 -27.17
C SER A 421 12.05 -46.17 -26.40
N TRP A 422 12.04 -46.06 -25.07
CA TRP A 422 12.55 -47.09 -24.16
C TRP A 422 11.95 -46.88 -22.77
N SER A 423 11.66 -47.97 -22.07
CA SER A 423 11.09 -47.96 -20.73
C SER A 423 11.79 -48.99 -19.83
N SER A 424 11.90 -48.62 -18.55
CA SER A 424 12.12 -49.46 -17.36
C SER A 424 13.48 -50.12 -17.06
N THR A 425 13.83 -49.98 -15.76
CA THR A 425 14.35 -50.97 -14.78
C THR A 425 15.79 -50.96 -14.24
N SER A 426 15.85 -51.31 -12.94
CA SER A 426 16.96 -51.74 -12.06
C SER A 426 18.07 -50.76 -11.61
N SER A 427 17.79 -50.13 -10.46
CA SER A 427 18.57 -50.19 -9.20
C SER A 427 19.99 -50.79 -9.16
N LEU A 428 20.88 -50.14 -8.40
CA LEU A 428 21.92 -50.82 -7.64
C LEU A 428 22.17 -50.12 -6.28
N GLN A 429 22.17 -50.90 -5.21
CA GLN A 429 22.35 -50.43 -3.82
C GLN A 429 23.84 -50.26 -3.49
N ARG A 430 24.14 -49.31 -2.60
CA ARG A 430 25.23 -49.47 -1.62
C ARG A 430 24.77 -49.02 -0.24
N SER A 431 24.80 -49.95 0.69
CA SER A 431 24.42 -49.77 2.10
C SER A 431 25.66 -49.78 3.00
N ALA A 432 25.71 -48.89 3.98
CA ALA A 432 26.53 -49.04 5.18
C ALA A 432 25.67 -48.67 6.40
N SER A 433 25.72 -49.48 7.44
CA SER A 433 24.75 -49.51 8.54
C SER A 433 25.35 -49.13 9.90
N TRP A 434 24.45 -49.11 10.91
CA TRP A 434 24.62 -48.79 12.34
C TRP A 434 24.57 -47.29 12.68
N ARG A 435 23.95 -46.83 13.80
CA ARG A 435 23.21 -47.59 14.84
C ARG A 435 22.03 -46.80 15.46
N SER A 436 21.21 -47.55 16.18
CA SER A 436 20.01 -47.20 16.95
C SER A 436 20.19 -46.18 18.08
N GLY A 437 19.21 -45.28 18.27
CA GLY A 437 19.06 -44.47 19.50
C GLY A 437 17.93 -43.41 19.40
N ALA A 438 16.69 -43.78 19.73
CA ALA A 438 15.55 -42.86 19.72
C ALA A 438 15.18 -42.38 21.14
N PRO A 439 14.99 -41.06 21.37
CA PRO A 439 14.27 -40.53 22.53
C PRO A 439 12.83 -40.12 22.18
N SER A 440 11.95 -40.19 23.18
CA SER A 440 10.51 -40.00 23.06
C SER A 440 10.03 -38.54 23.03
N CYS A 441 8.85 -38.33 22.45
CA CYS A 441 8.14 -37.04 22.51
C CYS A 441 7.77 -36.66 23.96
N ARG A 442 8.11 -35.43 24.38
CA ARG A 442 7.37 -34.67 25.42
C ARG A 442 7.70 -33.17 25.34
N SER A 443 6.68 -32.37 25.69
CA SER A 443 6.71 -30.91 25.90
C SER A 443 7.27 -30.01 24.78
N TRP A 444 6.44 -29.73 23.77
CA TRP A 444 6.36 -28.38 23.21
C TRP A 444 5.28 -27.60 23.97
N ARG A 445 5.55 -26.35 24.36
CA ARG A 445 4.56 -25.40 24.87
C ARG A 445 4.46 -24.23 23.87
N PRO A 446 3.27 -23.73 23.54
CA PRO A 446 3.14 -22.51 22.74
C PRO A 446 3.54 -21.27 23.56
N PRO A 447 4.05 -20.20 22.91
CA PRO A 447 4.25 -18.91 23.57
C PRO A 447 2.90 -18.27 23.96
N CYS A 448 2.92 -17.46 25.03
CA CYS A 448 1.71 -16.97 25.68
C CYS A 448 0.89 -16.00 24.82
N SER A 449 -0.43 -16.15 24.86
CA SER A 449 -1.40 -15.18 24.37
C SER A 449 -1.43 -13.94 25.27
N TRP A 450 -1.35 -12.74 24.65
CA TRP A 450 -1.58 -11.49 25.35
C TRP A 450 -3.07 -11.15 25.37
N LEU A 451 -3.66 -11.18 26.56
CA LEU A 451 -4.99 -10.63 26.83
C LEU A 451 -4.86 -9.11 27.02
N SER A 452 -5.44 -8.32 26.09
CA SER A 452 -5.51 -6.87 26.23
C SER A 452 -6.85 -6.46 26.85
N THR A 453 -6.80 -5.80 28.01
CA THR A 453 -7.98 -5.16 28.63
C THR A 453 -8.21 -3.79 28.02
N ARG A 454 -9.46 -3.52 27.60
CA ARG A 454 -9.86 -2.24 26.99
C ARG A 454 -9.59 -1.03 27.90
N THR A 455 -8.87 -0.05 27.37
CA THR A 455 -8.93 1.37 27.77
C THR A 455 -8.84 2.24 26.50
N PRO A 456 -9.55 3.39 26.44
CA PRO A 456 -9.62 4.19 25.23
C PRO A 456 -8.33 4.99 25.01
N TRP A 457 -7.76 4.90 23.81
CA TRP A 457 -6.54 5.59 23.43
C TRP A 457 -6.81 6.85 22.59
N ARG A 458 -6.07 7.92 22.88
CA ARG A 458 -6.01 9.14 22.06
C ARG A 458 -4.69 9.17 21.29
N SER A 459 -4.70 9.87 20.16
CA SER A 459 -3.56 10.08 19.27
C SER A 459 -2.32 10.66 19.98
N GLY A 460 -1.15 10.12 19.62
CA GLY A 460 0.16 10.69 20.00
C GLY A 460 1.14 9.65 20.55
N TRP A 461 2.04 9.15 19.71
CA TRP A 461 3.16 8.32 20.15
C TRP A 461 4.21 9.18 20.85
N ARG A 462 4.31 9.04 22.18
CA ARG A 462 5.47 9.52 22.96
C ARG A 462 6.13 8.32 23.62
N ARG A 463 7.37 7.99 23.24
CA ARG A 463 8.16 6.93 23.88
C ARG A 463 8.25 7.20 25.39
N MET A 464 7.86 6.22 26.20
CA MET A 464 8.06 6.24 27.65
C MET A 464 8.71 4.92 28.07
N TYR A 465 9.98 4.99 28.45
CA TYR A 465 10.67 3.85 29.05
C TYR A 465 10.25 3.70 30.51
N THR A 466 9.84 2.50 30.91
CA THR A 466 9.69 2.12 32.32
C THR A 466 10.51 0.85 32.60
N PRO A 467 11.28 0.80 33.71
CA PRO A 467 12.15 -0.32 34.02
C PRO A 467 11.36 -1.52 34.57
N ALA A 468 11.89 -2.73 34.33
CA ALA A 468 11.25 -3.98 34.70
C ALA A 468 11.14 -4.19 36.23
N CYS A 469 10.05 -4.85 36.65
CA CYS A 469 9.73 -5.12 38.04
C CYS A 469 10.73 -6.06 38.73
N SER A 470 11.12 -5.72 39.96
CA SER A 470 11.96 -6.51 40.83
C SER A 470 11.17 -7.60 41.57
N SER A 471 11.12 -8.84 41.08
CA SER A 471 10.97 -10.05 41.92
C SER A 471 10.88 -11.36 41.12
N CYS A 472 12.02 -12.06 40.95
CA CYS A 472 11.99 -13.53 40.89
C CYS A 472 13.34 -14.12 41.32
N LYS A 473 13.38 -14.73 42.51
CA LYS A 473 14.51 -15.56 42.95
C LYS A 473 14.21 -17.01 42.56
N LEU A 474 15.05 -17.63 41.72
CA LEU A 474 15.31 -19.05 41.81
C LEU A 474 16.72 -19.35 41.29
N CYS A 475 17.61 -19.80 42.17
CA CYS A 475 18.99 -20.15 41.83
C CYS A 475 19.07 -21.63 41.46
N TYR A 476 19.93 -21.99 40.51
CA TYR A 476 20.69 -23.24 40.62
C TYR A 476 22.18 -23.06 40.28
N ARG A 477 22.99 -23.85 40.98
CA ARG A 477 24.47 -23.88 41.08
C ARG A 477 25.16 -24.38 39.79
N THR A 478 26.48 -24.32 39.57
CA THR A 478 27.66 -23.51 40.01
C THR A 478 28.88 -24.00 39.20
N SER A 479 29.75 -23.10 38.74
CA SER A 479 31.23 -23.24 38.54
C SER A 479 31.69 -22.25 37.44
N ALA A 480 32.85 -21.58 37.50
CA ALA A 480 33.92 -21.57 38.48
C ALA A 480 34.36 -20.12 38.87
N ARG A 481 35.17 -20.00 39.93
CA ARG A 481 35.79 -18.74 40.42
C ARG A 481 37.03 -18.40 39.55
N ARG A 482 37.63 -17.19 39.51
CA ARG A 482 37.94 -16.19 40.56
C ARG A 482 37.98 -14.73 40.03
N PRO A 483 38.03 -13.70 40.91
CA PRO A 483 37.65 -12.32 40.59
C PRO A 483 38.82 -11.32 40.45
N PRO A 484 38.56 -10.09 39.97
CA PRO A 484 39.42 -8.93 40.20
C PRO A 484 39.18 -8.33 41.62
N PRO A 485 40.22 -7.79 42.28
CA PRO A 485 40.05 -7.03 43.52
C PRO A 485 40.00 -5.51 43.27
N SER A 486 39.17 -4.84 44.06
CA SER A 486 39.38 -3.47 44.55
C SER A 486 39.26 -3.55 46.09
N PRO A 487 40.01 -2.77 46.89
CA PRO A 487 39.62 -1.36 47.08
C PRO A 487 40.70 -0.35 47.59
N HIS A 488 40.29 0.95 47.56
CA HIS A 488 40.57 1.98 48.59
C HIS A 488 41.94 2.74 48.66
N PRO A 489 42.00 3.92 49.32
CA PRO A 489 42.51 5.15 48.68
C PRO A 489 43.65 5.86 49.43
N LEU A 490 44.17 6.96 48.85
CA LEU A 490 44.87 8.02 49.61
C LEU A 490 44.55 9.41 49.04
N ALA A 491 44.59 10.41 49.92
CA ALA A 491 44.42 11.84 49.63
C ALA A 491 45.76 12.58 49.77
N LEU A 492 45.88 13.81 49.21
CA LEU A 492 46.72 14.91 49.73
C LEU A 492 46.56 16.20 48.89
N GLY A 493 46.46 17.36 49.55
CA GLY A 493 46.60 18.72 48.97
C GLY A 493 45.48 19.19 48.02
N GLY A 494 44.72 20.27 48.26
CA GLY A 494 44.72 21.24 49.35
C GLY A 494 45.10 22.65 48.89
N MET A 495 44.10 23.49 48.56
CA MET A 495 44.09 24.92 48.90
C MET A 495 42.67 25.49 48.84
N LEU A 496 42.49 26.69 49.39
CA LEU A 496 41.23 27.18 49.98
C LEU A 496 40.90 28.59 49.42
N LEU A 497 39.61 28.94 49.45
CA LEU A 497 39.01 30.31 49.50
C LEU A 497 38.34 30.91 48.24
N ARG A 498 37.00 30.95 48.34
CA ARG A 498 36.10 32.13 48.21
C ARG A 498 35.89 32.83 46.86
N THR A 499 34.66 32.66 46.38
CA THR A 499 33.81 33.68 45.71
C THR A 499 33.57 34.90 46.64
N PRO A 500 33.14 36.09 46.13
CA PRO A 500 31.70 36.32 45.85
C PRO A 500 31.32 37.29 44.70
N GLU A 501 30.14 37.03 44.12
CA GLU A 501 29.02 37.95 43.77
C GLU A 501 29.20 39.31 43.05
N GLY A 502 28.29 39.59 42.11
CA GLY A 502 27.97 40.95 41.60
C GLY A 502 26.77 40.96 40.64
N ARG A 503 25.66 41.64 41.01
CA ARG A 503 24.36 41.62 40.29
C ARG A 503 24.12 42.84 39.37
N ALA A 504 23.48 42.56 38.23
CA ALA A 504 22.37 43.28 37.55
C ALA A 504 22.17 44.81 37.65
N ARG A 505 21.81 45.44 36.50
CA ARG A 505 20.74 46.46 36.36
C ARG A 505 20.24 46.59 34.90
N ALA A 506 19.12 47.29 34.68
CA ALA A 506 18.27 47.24 33.47
C ALA A 506 17.82 48.63 32.94
N CYS A 507 16.91 48.65 31.93
CA CYS A 507 16.27 49.80 31.23
C CYS A 507 17.14 50.49 30.15
N THR A 508 16.65 50.99 28.99
CA THR A 508 15.29 51.22 28.38
C THR A 508 15.47 51.35 26.84
N ARG A 509 14.73 50.68 25.93
CA ARG A 509 13.36 50.89 25.34
C ARG A 509 13.20 52.06 24.33
N GLY A 510 12.82 51.72 23.07
CA GLY A 510 12.34 52.61 21.97
C GLY A 510 12.95 52.21 20.59
N GLN A 511 12.28 51.54 19.64
CA GLN A 511 11.25 51.99 18.66
C GLN A 511 11.72 53.13 17.72
N LEU A 512 11.48 53.16 16.40
CA LEU A 512 10.88 52.21 15.41
C LEU A 512 11.13 52.78 13.97
N SER A 513 11.09 51.95 12.90
CA SER A 513 10.83 52.32 11.48
C SER A 513 11.84 53.25 10.73
N ALA A 514 11.93 53.32 9.39
CA ALA A 514 11.64 52.38 8.28
C ALA A 514 12.21 52.91 6.92
N TRP A 515 12.46 52.01 5.96
CA TRP A 515 12.43 52.20 4.48
C TRP A 515 13.49 53.05 3.72
N ALA A 516 14.48 52.33 3.16
CA ALA A 516 14.64 52.00 1.73
C ALA A 516 14.79 53.06 0.59
N LYS A 517 15.71 52.72 -0.35
CA LYS A 517 16.02 53.30 -1.69
C LYS A 517 16.76 54.66 -1.66
N GLY A 518 17.73 54.94 -2.55
CA GLY A 518 18.38 54.14 -3.60
C GLY A 518 19.14 55.02 -4.63
N ALA A 519 19.78 54.37 -5.62
CA ALA A 519 20.36 54.93 -6.86
C ALA A 519 21.77 55.58 -6.83
N HIS A 520 22.42 55.50 -8.01
CA HIS A 520 23.81 55.82 -8.30
C HIS A 520 24.06 57.29 -8.70
N VAL A 521 25.32 57.71 -8.63
CA VAL A 521 25.92 58.71 -9.54
C VAL A 521 27.13 58.05 -10.20
N GLY A 522 27.26 58.18 -11.53
CA GLY A 522 28.43 57.73 -12.29
C GLY A 522 29.16 58.91 -12.93
N ILE A 523 30.30 58.65 -13.59
CA ILE A 523 30.96 59.54 -14.56
C ILE A 523 32.01 58.73 -15.36
N MET A 524 31.99 58.87 -16.69
CA MET A 524 32.97 58.44 -17.71
C MET A 524 33.92 59.65 -18.02
N PRO A 525 35.00 59.62 -18.87
CA PRO A 525 35.22 58.76 -20.04
C PRO A 525 36.69 58.41 -20.45
N SER A 526 36.87 57.60 -21.51
CA SER A 526 37.72 57.86 -22.71
C SER A 526 37.78 56.65 -23.66
N GLY A 527 37.80 56.88 -24.99
CA GLY A 527 37.95 55.86 -26.07
C GLY A 527 39.28 56.03 -26.84
N PRO A 528 39.39 55.77 -28.17
CA PRO A 528 38.36 55.31 -29.14
C PRO A 528 38.82 54.34 -30.29
N ALA A 529 37.86 53.98 -31.18
CA ALA A 529 38.00 53.53 -32.61
C ALA A 529 38.50 52.07 -32.90
N VAL A 530 38.12 51.35 -33.97
CA VAL A 530 37.77 51.70 -35.39
C VAL A 530 36.64 50.78 -36.01
N SER A 531 35.98 51.26 -37.09
CA SER A 531 34.90 50.71 -37.99
C SER A 531 34.98 49.23 -38.49
N GLY A 532 33.97 48.53 -39.05
CA GLY A 532 32.66 48.83 -39.76
C GLY A 532 32.67 48.29 -41.23
N PRO A 533 31.59 48.25 -42.08
CA PRO A 533 30.11 48.28 -41.89
C PRO A 533 29.25 47.38 -42.88
N HIS A 534 27.89 47.56 -42.90
CA HIS A 534 26.85 47.19 -43.93
C HIS A 534 26.26 45.75 -44.04
N ALA A 535 24.99 45.49 -44.40
CA ALA A 535 23.73 46.29 -44.54
C ALA A 535 22.45 45.39 -44.65
N VAL A 536 21.23 45.99 -44.57
CA VAL A 536 19.88 45.39 -44.78
C VAL A 536 19.15 46.16 -45.91
N PRO A 537 18.09 45.64 -46.60
CA PRO A 537 16.69 46.12 -46.32
C PRO A 537 15.46 45.23 -46.74
N ALA A 538 14.30 45.49 -46.08
CA ALA A 538 12.88 45.54 -46.56
C ALA A 538 12.04 44.32 -47.09
N GLY A 539 10.71 44.35 -46.82
CA GLY A 539 9.62 43.42 -47.27
C GLY A 539 8.75 43.99 -48.44
N PRO A 540 7.38 43.96 -48.49
CA PRO A 540 6.32 43.34 -47.63
C PRO A 540 5.03 42.79 -48.39
N GLY A 541 3.93 42.47 -47.66
CA GLY A 541 2.50 42.34 -48.16
C GLY A 541 1.92 40.91 -48.22
N GLN A 542 0.61 40.58 -48.12
CA GLN A 542 -0.70 41.21 -47.74
C GLN A 542 -1.59 40.09 -47.13
N LEU A 543 -2.39 40.26 -46.06
CA LEU A 543 -3.74 40.84 -45.95
C LEU A 543 -4.88 40.14 -46.73
N GLU A 544 -5.80 39.47 -46.02
CA GLU A 544 -7.27 39.66 -46.19
C GLU A 544 -8.08 39.19 -44.96
N ASN A 545 -9.24 39.82 -44.73
CA ASN A 545 -10.15 39.60 -43.60
C ASN A 545 -11.45 38.90 -44.07
N THR A 546 -12.22 38.31 -43.14
CA THR A 546 -13.67 38.60 -43.08
C THR A 546 -14.25 38.24 -41.70
N GLU A 547 -15.16 39.09 -41.23
CA GLU A 547 -15.89 38.95 -39.97
C GLU A 547 -17.22 38.18 -40.17
N GLY A 548 -17.81 37.68 -39.09
CA GLY A 548 -19.16 37.07 -39.12
C GLY A 548 -19.67 36.80 -37.70
N SER A 549 -20.64 37.60 -37.25
CA SER A 549 -21.05 37.68 -35.84
C SER A 549 -22.46 37.12 -35.56
N SER A 550 -22.75 37.00 -34.26
CA SER A 550 -24.07 37.11 -33.61
C SER A 550 -25.06 35.93 -33.54
N GLN A 551 -25.29 35.51 -32.28
CA GLN A 551 -26.58 35.41 -31.56
C GLN A 551 -27.71 34.44 -31.99
N GLY A 552 -28.30 33.80 -30.97
CA GLY A 552 -29.78 33.71 -30.85
C GLY A 552 -30.35 32.31 -30.58
N ASP A 553 -30.91 32.12 -29.37
CA ASP A 553 -31.79 30.98 -29.02
C ASP A 553 -33.16 31.07 -29.76
N PRO A 554 -34.01 30.04 -29.69
CA PRO A 554 -34.92 29.89 -28.53
C PRO A 554 -34.87 28.53 -27.81
#